data_AF-A0A354RBP0-F1
#
_entry.id   AF-A0A354RBP0-F1
#
_cell.length_a   1.000
_cell.length_b   1.000
_cell.length_c   1.000
_cell.angle_alpha   90.00
_cell.angle_beta   90.00
_cell.angle_gamma   90.00
#
_symmetry.space_group_name_H-M   'P 1'
#
loop_
_entity.id
_entity.type
_entity.pdbx_description
1 polymer ?
#
loop_
_entity_poly.entity_id
_entity_poly.type
_entity_poly.pdbx_seq_one_letter_code
_entity_poly.pdbx_strand_id
1 'polypeptide(L)'
;MDTLAFWLPLLLLFVSALMGTALKRRTRDHCLKKFEGSKIILPTSTGKWESGRLKVFAQGIELTFSEAKKEPCGSVNSLVLHPNEVGQIPYFLRPAPPPDTRLGVTWERELQRIRRPSMTDRGWRAALNFYNMLRDAFGQAAQAILGAITKDSSFSKVKNSDKRMSEMQAGLTELVPNAWEPVLEKYRGHPIVVERKTSTGLIKESGILEDYSSKYLLVREVEVREPELLKFLEDNPKLGTKHDLVYSRGTSMIRHTLSEQSQSLTPA
;
A
#
# COMPACT_ATOMS: atom_id res chain seq x y z
N MET A 1 46.31 -6.29 -19.29
CA MET A 1 44.89 -5.95 -19.12
C MET A 1 44.69 -5.70 -17.65
N ASP A 2 44.50 -4.44 -17.28
CA ASP A 2 44.63 -3.99 -15.90
C ASP A 2 43.56 -4.62 -15.03
N THR A 3 44.00 -5.41 -14.05
CA THR A 3 43.14 -6.08 -13.06
C THR A 3 42.15 -5.11 -12.42
N LEU A 4 42.55 -3.85 -12.23
CA LEU A 4 41.69 -2.76 -11.75
C LEU A 4 40.45 -2.51 -12.62
N ALA A 5 40.59 -2.54 -13.95
CA ALA A 5 39.48 -2.30 -14.87
C ALA A 5 38.42 -3.41 -14.82
N PHE A 6 38.82 -4.64 -14.44
CA PHE A 6 37.92 -5.77 -14.27
C PHE A 6 37.29 -5.84 -12.86
N TRP A 7 38.08 -5.57 -11.81
CA TRP A 7 37.62 -5.68 -10.43
C TRP A 7 36.76 -4.49 -9.97
N LEU A 8 37.00 -3.29 -10.49
CA LEU A 8 36.24 -2.09 -10.09
C LEU A 8 34.74 -2.21 -10.42
N PRO A 9 34.31 -2.60 -11.64
CA PRO A 9 32.89 -2.80 -11.94
C PRO A 9 32.26 -3.93 -11.11
N LEU A 10 33.00 -5.03 -10.89
CA LEU A 10 32.52 -6.16 -10.09
C LEU A 10 32.29 -5.76 -8.63
N LEU A 11 33.22 -5.00 -8.05
CA LEU A 11 33.10 -4.46 -6.70
C LEU A 11 31.95 -3.45 -6.60
N LEU A 12 31.77 -2.56 -7.59
CA LEU A 12 30.64 -1.64 -7.65
C LEU A 12 29.29 -2.37 -7.76
N LEU A 13 29.21 -3.44 -8.56
CA LEU A 13 28.02 -4.29 -8.63
C LEU A 13 27.74 -4.97 -7.29
N PHE A 14 28.77 -5.52 -6.65
CA PHE A 14 28.61 -6.17 -5.35
C PHE A 14 28.18 -5.20 -4.26
N VAL A 15 28.85 -4.04 -4.15
CA VAL A 15 28.50 -2.98 -3.19
C VAL A 15 27.09 -2.47 -3.47
N SER A 16 26.70 -2.23 -4.72
CA SER A 16 25.34 -1.77 -5.05
C SER A 16 24.28 -2.83 -4.73
N ALA A 17 24.54 -4.12 -4.95
CA ALA A 17 23.65 -5.21 -4.55
C ALA A 17 23.52 -5.32 -3.01
N LEU A 18 24.64 -5.23 -2.29
CA LEU A 18 24.65 -5.25 -0.82
C LEU A 18 23.90 -4.04 -0.24
N MET A 19 24.14 -2.85 -0.80
CA MET A 19 23.43 -1.62 -0.44
C MET A 19 21.93 -1.75 -0.74
N GLY A 20 21.56 -2.33 -1.89
CA GLY A 20 20.18 -2.56 -2.29
C GLY A 20 19.44 -3.52 -1.36
N THR A 21 20.08 -4.62 -0.94
CA THR A 21 19.49 -5.57 0.02
C THR A 21 19.36 -4.98 1.43
N ALA A 22 20.37 -4.24 1.89
CA ALA A 22 20.34 -3.54 3.17
C ALA A 22 19.25 -2.46 3.21
N LEU A 23 19.10 -1.67 2.13
CA LEU A 23 18.01 -0.72 1.99
C LEU A 23 16.66 -1.43 2.01
N LYS A 24 16.48 -2.51 1.23
CA LYS A 24 15.22 -3.28 1.17
C LYS A 24 14.80 -3.81 2.54
N ARG A 25 15.75 -4.17 3.42
CA ARG A 25 15.46 -4.65 4.78
C ARG A 25 15.08 -3.53 5.75
N ARG A 26 15.39 -2.28 5.44
CA ARG A 26 15.05 -1.09 6.26
C ARG A 26 13.89 -0.28 5.70
N THR A 27 13.53 -0.47 4.43
CA THR A 27 12.44 0.25 3.79
C THR A 27 11.11 -0.15 4.42
N ARG A 28 10.51 0.82 5.12
CA ARG A 28 9.11 0.78 5.52
C ARG A 28 8.26 1.12 4.30
N ASP A 29 7.07 0.55 4.22
CA ASP A 29 6.13 0.92 3.17
C ASP A 29 5.73 2.40 3.34
N HIS A 30 5.86 3.19 2.27
CA HIS A 30 5.65 4.64 2.36
C HIS A 30 4.19 5.03 2.52
N CYS A 31 3.23 4.20 2.07
CA CYS A 31 1.80 4.42 2.32
C CYS A 31 1.50 4.26 3.81
N LEU A 32 1.95 3.16 4.43
CA LEU A 32 1.78 2.94 5.87
C LEU A 32 2.54 3.97 6.71
N LYS A 33 3.75 4.35 6.28
CA LYS A 33 4.56 5.35 6.99
C LYS A 33 3.83 6.70 7.14
N LYS A 34 2.95 7.07 6.21
CA LYS A 34 2.13 8.29 6.32
C LYS A 34 1.10 8.25 7.45
N PHE A 35 0.77 7.06 7.95
CA PHE A 35 -0.09 6.87 9.11
C PHE A 35 0.71 6.71 10.42
N GLU A 36 2.05 6.71 10.37
CA GLU A 36 2.90 6.57 11.55
C GLU A 36 2.58 7.65 12.59
N GLY A 37 2.42 7.24 13.84
CA GLY A 37 2.06 8.11 14.96
C GLY A 37 0.59 8.54 15.02
N SER A 38 -0.23 8.19 14.02
CA SER A 38 -1.67 8.49 14.00
C SER A 38 -2.47 7.41 14.74
N LYS A 39 -3.65 7.77 15.26
CA LYS A 39 -4.64 6.79 15.72
C LYS A 39 -5.27 6.14 14.49
N ILE A 40 -5.16 4.82 14.41
CA ILE A 40 -5.75 4.03 13.33
C ILE A 40 -6.72 3.00 13.90
N ILE A 41 -7.53 2.46 13.00
CA ILE A 41 -8.51 1.41 13.24
C ILE A 41 -8.31 0.37 12.16
N LEU A 42 -8.29 -0.90 12.54
CA LEU A 42 -8.21 -2.01 11.60
C LEU A 42 -9.11 -3.15 12.02
N PRO A 43 -9.67 -3.91 11.07
CA PRO A 43 -10.35 -5.15 11.36
C PRO A 43 -9.34 -6.26 11.63
N THR A 44 -9.56 -7.05 12.67
CA THR A 44 -8.85 -8.32 12.89
C THR A 44 -9.48 -9.45 12.08
N SER A 45 -8.73 -10.55 11.91
CA SER A 45 -9.21 -11.79 11.30
C SER A 45 -10.45 -12.38 11.99
N THR A 46 -10.69 -11.99 13.25
CA THR A 46 -11.85 -12.38 14.06
C THR A 46 -13.07 -11.47 13.87
N GLY A 47 -13.00 -10.47 12.99
CA GLY A 47 -14.09 -9.52 12.74
C GLY A 47 -14.26 -8.45 13.82
N LYS A 48 -13.32 -8.35 14.78
CA LYS A 48 -13.30 -7.27 15.76
C LYS A 48 -12.51 -6.07 15.22
N TRP A 49 -12.78 -4.89 15.76
CA TRP A 49 -12.03 -3.67 15.44
C TRP A 49 -10.99 -3.41 16.53
N GLU A 50 -9.73 -3.29 16.12
CA GLU A 50 -8.66 -2.85 17.01
C GLU A 50 -8.32 -1.39 16.68
N SER A 51 -8.12 -0.58 17.73
CA SER A 51 -7.74 0.82 17.57
C SER A 51 -6.53 1.16 18.44
N GLY A 52 -5.58 1.89 17.86
CA GLY A 52 -4.36 2.28 18.56
C GLY A 52 -3.52 3.25 17.75
N ARG A 53 -2.42 3.71 18.34
CA ARG A 53 -1.43 4.53 17.65
C ARG A 53 -0.50 3.63 16.83
N LEU A 54 -0.41 3.89 15.52
CA LEU A 54 0.40 3.09 14.61
C LEU A 54 1.89 3.41 14.74
N LYS A 55 2.71 2.36 14.80
CA LYS A 55 4.15 2.41 14.60
C LYS A 55 4.54 1.41 13.52
N VAL A 56 5.26 1.89 12.52
CA VAL A 56 5.58 1.10 11.32
C VAL A 56 7.03 0.63 11.38
N PHE A 57 7.24 -0.66 11.18
CA PHE A 57 8.57 -1.26 11.06
C PHE A 57 8.78 -1.84 9.66
N ALA A 58 10.02 -2.23 9.34
CA ALA A 58 10.30 -2.86 8.05
C ALA A 58 9.70 -4.28 7.94
N GLN A 59 9.49 -4.95 9.09
CA GLN A 59 8.98 -6.33 9.17
C GLN A 59 7.74 -6.43 10.05
N GLY A 60 6.82 -5.48 9.97
CA GLY A 60 5.55 -5.53 10.70
C GLY A 60 5.11 -4.15 11.16
N ILE A 61 4.07 -4.14 11.97
CA ILE A 61 3.55 -2.92 12.61
C ILE A 61 3.26 -3.19 14.08
N GLU A 62 3.19 -2.13 14.86
CA GLU A 62 2.75 -2.15 16.25
C GLU A 62 1.62 -1.13 16.43
N LEU A 63 0.58 -1.55 17.13
CA LEU A 63 -0.52 -0.71 17.58
C LEU A 63 -0.39 -0.50 19.08
N THR A 64 -0.08 0.71 19.52
CA THR A 64 -0.10 1.04 20.96
C THR A 64 -1.51 1.46 21.37
N PHE A 65 -2.09 0.79 22.36
CA PHE A 65 -3.40 1.11 22.88
C PHE A 65 -3.36 2.38 23.73
N SER A 66 -4.47 3.14 23.75
CA SER A 66 -4.59 4.32 24.63
C SER A 66 -4.79 3.92 26.09
N GLU A 67 -5.46 2.79 26.31
CA GLU A 67 -5.70 2.20 27.62
C GLU A 67 -5.29 0.72 27.59
N ALA A 68 -4.75 0.22 28.71
CA ALA A 68 -4.28 -1.15 28.78
C ALA A 68 -5.47 -2.12 28.65
N LYS A 69 -5.38 -3.04 27.70
CA LYS A 69 -6.43 -4.03 27.42
C LYS A 69 -6.22 -5.24 28.32
N LYS A 70 -7.27 -5.71 29.00
CA LYS A 70 -7.21 -6.96 29.75
C LYS A 70 -7.34 -8.15 28.79
N GLU A 71 -6.29 -8.93 28.71
CA GLU A 71 -6.23 -10.21 28.00
C GLU A 71 -6.06 -11.34 29.02
N PRO A 72 -6.30 -12.61 28.65
CA PRO A 72 -6.13 -13.75 29.56
C PRO A 72 -4.72 -13.85 30.19
N CYS A 73 -3.70 -13.33 29.51
CA CYS A 73 -2.32 -13.31 29.96
C CYS A 73 -1.95 -12.08 30.81
N GLY A 74 -2.87 -11.14 31.02
CA GLY A 74 -2.65 -9.91 31.78
C GLY A 74 -3.03 -8.64 31.03
N SER A 75 -2.57 -7.50 31.52
CA SER A 75 -2.82 -6.20 30.86
C SER A 75 -1.81 -5.96 29.75
N VAL A 76 -2.31 -5.74 28.54
CA VAL A 76 -1.53 -5.56 27.32
C VAL A 76 -1.64 -4.12 26.83
N ASN A 77 -0.50 -3.50 26.52
CA ASN A 77 -0.42 -2.09 26.09
C ASN A 77 -0.28 -1.93 24.58
N SER A 78 0.03 -3.01 23.85
CA SER A 78 0.28 -2.97 22.42
C SER A 78 -0.02 -4.28 21.72
N LEU A 79 -0.41 -4.19 20.45
CA LEU A 79 -0.54 -5.33 19.55
C LEU A 79 0.53 -5.26 18.47
N VAL A 80 1.39 -6.27 18.39
CA VAL A 80 2.42 -6.40 17.34
C VAL A 80 1.89 -7.34 16.27
N LEU A 81 1.95 -6.91 15.02
CA LEU A 81 1.48 -7.67 13.87
C LEU A 81 2.65 -7.94 12.93
N HIS A 82 2.91 -9.22 12.69
CA HIS A 82 3.97 -9.68 11.81
C HIS A 82 3.59 -9.53 10.33
N PRO A 83 4.55 -9.59 9.38
CA PRO A 83 4.29 -9.30 7.97
C PRO A 83 3.16 -10.13 7.35
N ASN A 84 3.04 -11.40 7.77
CA ASN A 84 2.01 -12.30 7.27
C ASN A 84 0.61 -11.86 7.72
N GLU A 85 0.47 -11.41 8.96
CA GLU A 85 -0.80 -10.89 9.51
C GLU A 85 -1.14 -9.55 8.87
N VAL A 86 -0.15 -8.66 8.76
CA VAL A 86 -0.29 -7.35 8.12
C VAL A 86 -0.75 -7.47 6.66
N GLY A 87 -0.29 -8.50 5.95
CA GLY A 87 -0.71 -8.78 4.57
C GLY A 87 -2.17 -9.22 4.43
N GLN A 88 -2.78 -9.75 5.50
CA GLN A 88 -4.18 -10.20 5.51
C GLN A 88 -5.17 -9.09 5.88
N ILE A 89 -4.67 -7.97 6.42
CA ILE A 89 -5.52 -6.83 6.80
C ILE A 89 -6.01 -6.13 5.53
N PRO A 90 -7.33 -6.02 5.31
CA PRO A 90 -7.87 -5.46 4.08
C PRO A 90 -7.64 -3.96 3.98
N TYR A 91 -7.64 -3.24 5.09
CA TYR A 91 -7.37 -1.81 5.14
C TYR A 91 -6.99 -1.32 6.54
N PHE A 92 -6.38 -0.14 6.59
CA PHE A 92 -6.15 0.64 7.81
C PHE A 92 -6.91 1.94 7.68
N LEU A 93 -7.79 2.23 8.64
CA LEU A 93 -8.58 3.46 8.67
C LEU A 93 -7.93 4.44 9.64
N ARG A 94 -7.72 5.68 9.19
CA ARG A 94 -7.36 6.82 10.04
C ARG A 94 -8.50 7.84 9.98
N PRO A 95 -9.14 8.15 11.12
CA PRO A 95 -10.10 9.23 11.15
C PRO A 95 -9.40 10.58 10.97
N ALA A 96 -10.00 11.48 10.19
CA ALA A 96 -9.42 12.79 9.93
C ALA A 96 -9.38 13.62 11.22
N PRO A 97 -8.28 14.35 11.48
CA PRO A 97 -8.20 15.22 12.65
C PRO A 97 -9.25 16.35 12.55
N PRO A 98 -9.78 16.84 13.68
CA PRO A 98 -10.76 17.93 13.66
C PRO A 98 -10.19 19.20 13.01
N PRO A 99 -10.98 19.94 12.21
CA PRO A 99 -10.50 21.06 11.41
C PRO A 99 -9.90 22.19 12.26
N ASP A 100 -10.46 22.42 13.45
CA ASP A 100 -10.02 23.48 14.38
C ASP A 100 -8.72 23.17 15.12
N THR A 101 -8.14 21.99 14.90
CA THR A 101 -6.86 21.61 15.50
C THR A 101 -5.69 21.92 14.59
N ARG A 102 -4.50 22.12 15.17
CA ARG A 102 -3.24 22.25 14.39
C ARG A 102 -3.06 21.08 13.42
N LEU A 103 -3.44 19.86 13.84
CA LEU A 103 -3.40 18.67 13.02
C LEU A 103 -4.39 18.72 11.85
N GLY A 104 -5.59 19.26 12.05
CA GLY A 104 -6.58 19.55 11.01
C GLY A 104 -6.05 20.49 9.94
N VAL A 105 -5.46 21.61 10.35
CA VAL A 105 -4.88 22.58 9.42
C VAL A 105 -3.72 21.98 8.61
N THR A 106 -2.85 21.18 9.24
CA THR A 106 -1.77 20.50 8.51
C THR A 106 -2.31 19.45 7.54
N TRP A 107 -3.32 18.69 7.97
CA TRP A 107 -3.97 17.66 7.16
C TRP A 107 -4.63 18.26 5.92
N GLU A 108 -5.31 19.40 6.06
CA GLU A 108 -5.94 20.11 4.94
C GLU A 108 -4.89 20.65 3.97
N ARG A 109 -3.79 21.25 4.46
CA ARG A 109 -2.68 21.70 3.60
C ARG A 109 -2.05 20.55 2.83
N GLU A 110 -1.88 19.39 3.45
CA GLU A 110 -1.41 18.18 2.76
C GLU A 110 -2.38 17.77 1.66
N LEU A 111 -3.69 17.74 1.95
CA LEU A 111 -4.73 17.41 0.99
C LEU A 111 -4.73 18.36 -0.22
N GLN A 112 -4.59 19.67 0.01
CA GLN A 112 -4.47 20.66 -1.06
C GLN A 112 -3.22 20.44 -1.91
N ARG A 113 -2.08 20.10 -1.28
CA ARG A 113 -0.83 19.78 -2.00
C ARG A 113 -0.95 18.50 -2.83
N ILE A 114 -1.74 17.52 -2.38
CA ILE A 114 -2.03 16.30 -3.12
C ILE A 114 -2.87 16.60 -4.36
N ARG A 115 -3.91 17.44 -4.22
CA ARG A 115 -4.77 17.87 -5.34
C ARG A 115 -4.03 18.77 -6.32
N ARG A 116 -3.12 19.62 -5.83
CA ARG A 116 -2.35 20.59 -6.61
C ARG A 116 -0.86 20.52 -6.25
N PRO A 117 -0.12 19.52 -6.79
CA PRO A 117 1.29 19.33 -6.47
C PRO A 117 2.14 20.47 -7.05
N SER A 118 3.13 20.91 -6.26
CA SER A 118 4.10 21.93 -6.67
C SER A 118 5.07 21.39 -7.72
N MET A 119 5.78 22.28 -8.44
CA MET A 119 6.74 21.86 -9.48
C MET A 119 7.89 21.02 -8.90
N THR A 120 8.32 21.30 -7.67
CA THR A 120 9.34 20.50 -6.98
C THR A 120 8.83 19.11 -6.63
N ASP A 121 7.57 18.98 -6.20
CA ASP A 121 6.96 17.68 -5.91
C ASP A 121 6.88 16.83 -7.17
N ARG A 122 6.51 17.44 -8.31
CA ARG A 122 6.47 16.78 -9.61
C ARG A 122 7.85 16.29 -10.04
N GLY A 123 8.88 17.13 -9.91
CA GLY A 123 10.26 16.77 -10.27
C GLY A 123 10.81 15.63 -9.41
N TRP A 124 10.64 15.71 -8.09
CA TRP A 124 11.04 14.64 -7.17
C TRP A 124 10.29 13.34 -7.46
N ARG A 125 8.99 13.43 -7.75
CA ARG A 125 8.18 12.25 -8.09
C ARG A 125 8.62 11.63 -9.41
N ALA A 126 8.95 12.42 -10.42
CA ALA A 126 9.47 11.92 -11.68
C ALA A 126 10.78 11.12 -11.48
N ALA A 127 11.70 11.62 -10.65
CA ALA A 127 12.94 10.92 -10.32
C ALA A 127 12.69 9.58 -9.58
N LEU A 128 11.79 9.59 -8.59
CA LEU A 128 11.40 8.36 -7.87
C LEU A 128 10.74 7.33 -8.79
N ASN A 129 9.85 7.77 -9.67
CA ASN A 129 9.17 6.91 -10.63
C ASN A 129 10.14 6.29 -11.63
N PHE A 130 11.09 7.09 -12.15
CA PHE A 130 12.12 6.59 -13.04
C PHE A 130 12.99 5.52 -12.36
N TYR A 131 13.39 5.74 -11.11
CA TYR A 131 14.13 4.74 -10.34
C TYR A 131 13.33 3.45 -10.13
N ASN A 132 12.06 3.54 -9.75
CA ASN A 132 11.22 2.37 -9.53
C ASN A 132 10.97 1.59 -10.84
N MET A 133 10.72 2.31 -11.95
CA MET A 133 10.59 1.71 -13.27
C MET A 133 11.86 0.96 -13.68
N LEU A 134 13.04 1.57 -13.51
CA LEU A 134 14.32 0.91 -13.79
C LEU A 134 14.50 -0.33 -12.94
N ARG A 135 14.25 -0.23 -11.64
CA ARG A 135 14.35 -1.35 -10.70
C ARG A 135 13.45 -2.52 -11.10
N ASP A 136 12.20 -2.22 -11.49
CA ASP A 136 11.23 -3.23 -11.93
C ASP A 136 11.70 -3.88 -13.25
N ALA A 137 12.16 -3.09 -14.22
CA ALA A 137 12.70 -3.60 -15.49
C ALA A 137 13.94 -4.51 -15.30
N PHE A 138 14.87 -4.14 -14.41
CA PHE A 138 16.00 -5.00 -14.05
C PHE A 138 15.54 -6.32 -13.41
N GLY A 139 14.53 -6.27 -12.53
CA GLY A 139 13.95 -7.46 -11.91
C GLY A 139 13.35 -8.41 -12.95
N GLN A 140 12.58 -7.88 -13.90
CA GLN A 140 11.99 -8.66 -14.99
C GLN A 140 13.05 -9.25 -15.92
N ALA A 141 14.07 -8.47 -16.29
CA ALA A 141 15.18 -8.96 -17.12
C ALA A 141 15.96 -10.09 -16.44
N ALA A 142 16.25 -9.96 -15.13
CA ALA A 142 16.91 -11.01 -14.36
C ALA A 142 16.07 -12.29 -14.29
N GLN A 143 14.75 -12.18 -14.08
CA GLN A 143 13.83 -13.33 -14.10
C GLN A 143 13.79 -14.00 -15.48
N ALA A 144 13.77 -13.23 -16.57
CA ALA A 144 13.78 -13.77 -17.92
C ALA A 144 15.06 -14.57 -18.22
N ILE A 145 16.23 -14.06 -17.81
CA ILE A 145 17.52 -14.74 -17.94
C ILE A 145 17.53 -16.03 -17.12
N LEU A 146 17.12 -15.98 -15.85
CA LEU A 146 17.02 -17.17 -15.00
C LEU A 146 16.07 -18.21 -15.61
N GLY A 147 14.91 -17.76 -16.11
CA GLY A 147 13.94 -18.61 -16.78
C GLY A 147 14.50 -19.30 -18.03
N ALA A 148 15.28 -18.59 -18.84
CA ALA A 148 15.95 -19.16 -20.02
C ALA A 148 16.98 -20.24 -19.61
N ILE A 149 17.81 -19.96 -18.60
CA ILE A 149 18.82 -20.91 -18.09
C ILE A 149 18.15 -22.17 -17.52
N THR A 150 17.05 -22.04 -16.77
CA THR A 150 16.31 -23.20 -16.24
C THR A 150 15.59 -24.02 -17.31
N LYS A 151 15.27 -23.44 -18.47
CA LYS A 151 14.67 -24.15 -19.61
C LYS A 151 15.68 -25.00 -20.36
N ASP A 152 16.95 -24.59 -20.39
CA ASP A 152 18.04 -25.31 -21.06
C ASP A 152 18.63 -26.47 -20.24
N SER A 153 18.35 -26.55 -18.93
CA SER A 153 18.66 -27.75 -18.14
C SER A 153 17.63 -28.86 -18.43
N SER A 154 18.09 -29.99 -18.99
CA SER A 154 17.34 -31.20 -19.37
C SER A 154 16.57 -31.92 -18.24
N PHE A 155 15.69 -31.22 -17.52
CA PHE A 155 14.80 -31.78 -16.49
C PHE A 155 13.30 -31.55 -16.79
N SER A 156 12.95 -30.93 -17.92
CA SER A 156 11.57 -30.50 -18.22
C SER A 156 10.76 -31.44 -19.14
N LYS A 157 11.32 -32.60 -19.55
CA LYS A 157 10.68 -33.45 -20.57
C LYS A 157 9.63 -34.47 -20.07
N VAL A 158 9.33 -34.56 -18.78
CA VAL A 158 8.25 -35.43 -18.28
C VAL A 158 7.46 -34.71 -17.18
N LYS A 159 6.42 -33.93 -17.57
CA LYS A 159 5.22 -33.52 -16.78
C LYS A 159 4.51 -32.26 -17.35
N ASN A 160 4.53 -32.03 -18.66
CA ASN A 160 4.22 -30.69 -19.21
C ASN A 160 3.09 -30.62 -20.27
N SER A 161 2.00 -31.40 -20.12
CA SER A 161 0.75 -31.13 -20.86
C SER A 161 -0.34 -30.51 -19.98
N ASP A 162 -0.50 -30.94 -18.74
CA ASP A 162 -1.70 -30.59 -17.96
C ASP A 162 -1.56 -29.30 -17.13
N LYS A 163 -0.32 -28.83 -16.90
CA LYS A 163 -0.07 -27.64 -16.07
C LYS A 163 -0.24 -26.32 -16.82
N ARG A 164 -0.10 -26.33 -18.15
CA ARG A 164 -0.18 -25.12 -18.99
C ARG A 164 -1.59 -24.56 -19.14
N MET A 165 -2.64 -25.36 -18.94
CA MET A 165 -4.04 -24.88 -19.01
C MET A 165 -4.45 -24.12 -17.73
N SER A 166 -3.90 -24.50 -16.56
CA SER A 166 -4.18 -23.86 -15.26
C SER A 166 -3.37 -22.56 -15.06
N GLU A 167 -2.16 -22.48 -15.63
CA GLU A 167 -1.30 -21.29 -15.58
C GLU A 167 -1.86 -20.10 -16.38
N MET A 168 -2.63 -20.33 -17.46
CA MET A 168 -3.29 -19.25 -18.20
C MET A 168 -4.44 -18.59 -17.40
N GLN A 169 -5.09 -19.34 -16.50
CA GLN A 169 -6.19 -18.81 -15.68
C GLN A 169 -5.67 -18.09 -14.42
N ALA A 170 -4.45 -18.41 -13.97
CA ALA A 170 -3.75 -17.74 -12.87
C ALA A 170 -2.97 -16.47 -13.28
N GLY A 171 -2.67 -16.31 -14.58
CA GLY A 171 -1.83 -15.23 -15.11
C GLY A 171 -2.36 -13.79 -14.95
N LEU A 172 -3.61 -13.61 -14.54
CA LEU A 172 -4.17 -12.29 -14.20
C LEU A 172 -4.14 -11.99 -12.69
N THR A 173 -3.86 -12.99 -11.86
CA THR A 173 -3.76 -12.89 -10.38
C THR A 173 -2.31 -12.89 -9.86
N GLU A 174 -1.34 -13.24 -10.71
CA GLU A 174 0.10 -13.25 -10.40
C GLU A 174 0.87 -12.06 -10.97
N LEU A 175 0.19 -10.99 -11.37
CA LEU A 175 0.86 -9.71 -11.55
C LEU A 175 1.30 -9.25 -10.16
N VAL A 176 2.53 -9.59 -9.77
CA VAL A 176 3.24 -8.94 -8.66
C VAL A 176 3.04 -7.45 -8.88
N PRO A 177 2.30 -6.75 -7.99
CA PRO A 177 1.98 -5.36 -8.26
C PRO A 177 3.30 -4.61 -8.37
N ASN A 178 3.51 -3.96 -9.51
CA ASN A 178 4.76 -3.27 -9.76
C ASN A 178 4.90 -2.14 -8.75
N ALA A 179 6.15 -1.81 -8.38
CA ALA A 179 6.39 -0.66 -7.52
C ALA A 179 5.99 0.63 -8.23
N TRP A 180 6.02 0.63 -9.57
CA TRP A 180 5.53 1.73 -10.41
C TRP A 180 4.43 1.30 -11.39
N GLU A 181 3.33 2.05 -11.42
CA GLU A 181 2.22 1.87 -12.37
C GLU A 181 1.79 3.22 -12.96
N PRO A 182 2.01 3.46 -14.27
CA PRO A 182 1.71 4.76 -14.89
C PRO A 182 0.23 5.13 -14.81
N VAL A 183 -0.66 4.14 -14.79
CA VAL A 183 -2.10 4.35 -14.63
C VAL A 183 -2.41 4.97 -13.25
N LEU A 184 -1.83 4.42 -12.18
CA LEU A 184 -2.02 4.95 -10.82
C LEU A 184 -1.38 6.34 -10.66
N GLU A 185 -0.23 6.56 -11.30
CA GLU A 185 0.43 7.87 -11.30
C GLU A 185 -0.46 8.96 -11.90
N LYS A 186 -1.14 8.67 -13.02
CA LYS A 186 -2.05 9.61 -13.68
C LYS A 186 -3.20 10.06 -12.77
N TYR A 187 -3.70 9.16 -11.91
CA TYR A 187 -4.87 9.42 -11.06
C TYR A 187 -4.50 9.93 -9.66
N ARG A 188 -3.22 10.11 -9.35
CA ARG A 188 -2.80 10.74 -8.10
C ARG A 188 -3.38 12.15 -7.99
N GLY A 189 -3.90 12.50 -6.82
CA GLY A 189 -4.58 13.77 -6.55
C GLY A 189 -6.00 13.86 -7.09
N HIS A 190 -6.48 12.84 -7.82
CA HIS A 190 -7.81 12.83 -8.43
C HIS A 190 -8.80 11.98 -7.62
N PRO A 191 -10.11 12.28 -7.72
CA PRO A 191 -11.15 11.42 -7.20
C PRO A 191 -11.23 10.10 -7.97
N ILE A 192 -11.22 9.00 -7.22
CA ILE A 192 -11.22 7.63 -7.70
C ILE A 192 -12.34 6.82 -7.01
N VAL A 193 -12.66 5.67 -7.60
CA VAL A 193 -13.45 4.63 -6.95
C VAL A 193 -12.57 3.40 -6.74
N VAL A 194 -12.46 3.00 -5.48
CA VAL A 194 -11.81 1.77 -5.06
C VAL A 194 -12.85 0.67 -5.01
N GLU A 195 -12.61 -0.41 -5.74
CA GLU A 195 -13.34 -1.67 -5.59
C GLU A 195 -12.58 -2.57 -4.62
N ARG A 196 -13.25 -3.00 -3.55
CA ARG A 196 -12.70 -3.92 -2.56
C ARG A 196 -13.53 -5.20 -2.52
N LYS A 197 -12.83 -6.34 -2.48
CA LYS A 197 -13.42 -7.66 -2.26
C LYS A 197 -13.62 -7.88 -0.76
N THR A 198 -14.84 -8.16 -0.36
CA THR A 198 -15.25 -8.58 0.99
C THR A 198 -15.86 -9.98 0.91
N SER A 199 -16.02 -10.66 2.05
CA SER A 199 -16.70 -11.96 2.14
C SER A 199 -18.13 -11.96 1.59
N THR A 200 -18.82 -10.82 1.66
CA THR A 200 -20.21 -10.62 1.25
C THR A 200 -20.37 -10.09 -0.19
N GLY A 201 -19.28 -9.76 -0.88
CA GLY A 201 -19.31 -9.25 -2.24
C GLY A 201 -18.27 -8.17 -2.54
N LEU A 202 -18.54 -7.38 -3.58
CA LEU A 202 -17.72 -6.24 -3.98
C LEU A 202 -18.30 -4.94 -3.41
N ILE A 203 -17.46 -4.15 -2.74
CA ILE A 203 -17.82 -2.84 -2.22
C ILE A 203 -17.10 -1.77 -3.05
N LYS A 204 -17.80 -0.70 -3.37
CA LYS A 204 -17.27 0.47 -4.10
C LYS A 204 -17.22 1.66 -3.16
N GLU A 205 -16.03 2.20 -2.94
CA GLU A 205 -15.79 3.35 -2.07
C GLU A 205 -15.14 4.46 -2.88
N SER A 206 -15.57 5.70 -2.65
CA SER A 206 -15.07 6.87 -3.38
C SER A 206 -14.04 7.60 -2.51
N GLY A 207 -13.05 8.27 -3.11
CA GLY A 207 -12.06 9.06 -2.37
C GLY A 207 -10.98 9.63 -3.28
N ILE A 208 -9.95 10.27 -2.70
CA ILE A 208 -8.86 10.92 -3.45
C ILE A 208 -7.59 10.08 -3.34
N LEU A 209 -7.00 9.69 -4.47
CA LEU A 209 -5.75 8.93 -4.46
C LEU A 209 -4.58 9.82 -4.02
N GLU A 210 -3.97 9.54 -2.88
CA GLU A 210 -2.79 10.28 -2.43
C GLU A 210 -1.48 9.61 -2.89
N ASP A 211 -1.36 8.31 -2.65
CA ASP A 211 -0.15 7.56 -3.01
C ASP A 211 -0.46 6.07 -3.15
N TYR A 212 0.49 5.33 -3.71
CA TYR A 212 0.41 3.88 -3.82
C TYR A 212 1.79 3.24 -3.69
N SER A 213 1.80 2.00 -3.24
CA SER A 213 2.97 1.12 -3.25
C SER A 213 2.62 -0.18 -3.99
N SER A 214 3.54 -1.14 -4.04
CA SER A 214 3.23 -2.49 -4.51
C SER A 214 2.25 -3.22 -3.59
N LYS A 215 2.06 -2.77 -2.34
CA LYS A 215 1.21 -3.44 -1.35
C LYS A 215 -0.06 -2.66 -1.03
N TYR A 216 -0.03 -1.34 -1.13
CA TYR A 216 -1.12 -0.51 -0.63
C TYR A 216 -1.54 0.60 -1.58
N LEU A 217 -2.80 1.01 -1.45
CA LEU A 217 -3.34 2.26 -1.99
C LEU A 217 -3.68 3.16 -0.81
N LEU A 218 -3.13 4.37 -0.77
CA LEU A 218 -3.47 5.38 0.21
C LEU A 218 -4.49 6.35 -0.40
N VAL A 219 -5.67 6.39 0.19
CA VAL A 219 -6.82 7.16 -0.29
C VAL A 219 -7.34 8.05 0.83
N ARG A 220 -7.59 9.32 0.50
CA ARG A 220 -8.02 10.38 1.42
C ARG A 220 -9.49 10.69 1.22
N GLU A 221 -10.14 11.18 2.28
CA GLU A 221 -11.55 11.55 2.26
C GLU A 221 -12.45 10.46 1.66
N VAL A 222 -12.31 9.26 2.19
CA VAL A 222 -13.05 8.10 1.71
C VAL A 222 -14.50 8.16 2.17
N GLU A 223 -15.39 8.03 1.22
CA GLU A 223 -16.81 7.76 1.45
C GLU A 223 -16.99 6.25 1.67
N VAL A 224 -17.04 5.87 2.95
CA VAL A 224 -17.21 4.47 3.36
C VAL A 224 -18.61 3.99 3.00
N ARG A 225 -18.70 2.80 2.40
CA ARG A 225 -20.00 2.18 2.04
C ARG A 225 -20.19 0.79 2.63
N GLU A 226 -19.20 0.26 3.33
CA GLU A 226 -19.30 -1.04 4.00
C GLU A 226 -20.25 -0.94 5.21
N PRO A 227 -21.36 -1.70 5.26
CA PRO A 227 -22.36 -1.57 6.31
C PRO A 227 -21.82 -1.80 7.73
N GLU A 228 -20.95 -2.80 7.90
CA GLU A 228 -20.35 -3.12 9.20
C GLU A 228 -19.45 -1.99 9.70
N LEU A 229 -18.67 -1.40 8.78
CA LEU A 229 -17.80 -0.27 9.11
C LEU A 229 -18.63 0.99 9.37
N LEU A 230 -19.66 1.26 8.57
CA LEU A 230 -20.56 2.38 8.78
C LEU A 230 -21.21 2.32 10.16
N LYS A 231 -21.76 1.17 10.54
CA LYS A 231 -22.34 0.97 11.87
C LYS A 231 -21.33 1.22 12.97
N PHE A 232 -20.11 0.70 12.81
CA PHE A 232 -19.02 0.94 13.77
C PHE A 232 -18.68 2.44 13.89
N LEU A 233 -18.66 3.18 12.78
CA LEU A 233 -18.37 4.62 12.78
C LEU A 233 -19.52 5.44 13.39
N GLU A 234 -20.78 5.07 13.12
CA GLU A 234 -21.97 5.68 13.71
C GLU A 234 -22.02 5.48 15.24
N ASP A 235 -21.67 4.29 15.72
CA ASP A 235 -21.54 3.97 17.15
C ASP A 235 -20.38 4.74 17.83
N ASN A 236 -19.46 5.33 17.04
CA ASN A 236 -18.26 6.01 17.51
C ASN A 236 -18.11 7.43 16.91
N PRO A 237 -19.03 8.36 17.17
CA PRO A 237 -19.07 9.67 16.50
C PRO A 237 -17.83 10.55 16.78
N LYS A 238 -17.07 10.24 17.84
CA LYS A 238 -15.80 10.90 18.18
C LYS A 238 -14.71 10.69 17.12
N LEU A 239 -14.89 9.76 16.19
CA LEU A 239 -13.96 9.50 15.09
C LEU A 239 -14.09 10.54 13.95
N GLY A 240 -15.06 11.45 14.02
CA GLY A 240 -15.23 12.46 12.97
C GLY A 240 -15.91 11.90 11.73
N THR A 241 -16.11 12.75 10.73
CA THR A 241 -16.93 12.45 9.55
C THR A 241 -16.12 12.06 8.32
N LYS A 242 -14.84 12.46 8.27
CA LYS A 242 -13.92 12.17 7.17
C LYS A 242 -12.92 11.11 7.58
N HIS A 243 -12.62 10.21 6.66
CA HIS A 243 -11.76 9.05 6.91
C HIS A 243 -10.71 8.93 5.81
N ASP A 244 -9.50 8.58 6.19
CA ASP A 244 -8.44 8.20 5.25
C ASP A 244 -8.21 6.70 5.37
N LEU A 245 -8.10 5.99 4.25
CA LEU A 245 -7.85 4.55 4.24
C LEU A 245 -6.57 4.21 3.50
N VAL A 246 -5.80 3.30 4.08
CA VAL A 246 -4.74 2.55 3.40
C VAL A 246 -5.30 1.18 3.06
N TYR A 247 -5.66 0.94 1.80
CA TYR A 247 -6.18 -0.34 1.32
C TYR A 247 -5.07 -1.31 0.95
N SER A 248 -5.24 -2.58 1.26
CA SER A 248 -4.42 -3.66 0.73
C SER A 248 -4.74 -3.90 -0.75
N ARG A 249 -3.70 -3.91 -1.59
CA ARG A 249 -3.80 -4.19 -3.04
C ARG A 249 -4.09 -5.65 -3.35
N GLY A 250 -3.94 -6.55 -2.36
CA GLY A 250 -4.36 -7.95 -2.52
C GLY A 250 -5.88 -8.12 -2.61
N THR A 251 -6.64 -7.19 -2.02
CA THR A 251 -8.11 -7.24 -1.96
C THR A 251 -8.79 -6.04 -2.59
N SER A 252 -8.04 -4.98 -2.93
CA SER A 252 -8.59 -3.70 -3.41
C SER A 252 -7.90 -3.21 -4.67
N MET A 253 -8.66 -2.61 -5.60
CA MET A 253 -8.13 -2.05 -6.85
C MET A 253 -8.90 -0.81 -7.30
N ILE A 254 -8.25 0.08 -8.04
CA ILE A 254 -8.91 1.22 -8.68
C ILE A 254 -9.52 0.74 -10.01
N ARG A 255 -10.83 0.94 -10.19
CA ARG A 255 -11.53 0.55 -11.43
C ARG A 255 -12.20 1.70 -12.16
N HIS A 256 -12.57 2.76 -11.45
CA HIS A 256 -13.29 3.89 -12.02
C HIS A 256 -12.74 5.21 -11.50
N THR A 257 -12.97 6.27 -12.28
CA THR A 257 -12.80 7.67 -11.87
C THR A 257 -14.18 8.31 -11.71
N LEU A 258 -14.30 9.30 -10.83
CA LEU A 258 -15.55 10.03 -10.66
C LEU A 258 -15.65 11.14 -11.72
N SER A 259 -16.84 11.34 -12.27
CA SER A 259 -17.15 12.46 -13.15
C SER A 259 -17.08 13.78 -12.39
N GLU A 260 -16.59 14.84 -13.04
CA GLU A 260 -16.51 16.20 -12.45
C GLU A 260 -17.88 16.72 -11.98
N GLN A 261 -18.97 16.26 -12.59
CA GLN A 261 -20.34 16.64 -12.24
C GLN A 261 -20.81 16.10 -10.89
N SER A 262 -20.15 15.06 -10.34
CA SER A 262 -20.48 14.51 -9.02
C SER A 262 -19.72 15.20 -7.88
N GLN A 263 -18.82 16.15 -8.19
CA GLN A 263 -17.99 16.85 -7.20
C GLN A 263 -18.70 18.04 -6.54
N SER A 264 -19.85 18.49 -7.06
CA SER A 264 -20.59 19.66 -6.56
C SER A 264 -21.66 19.34 -5.50
N LEU A 265 -21.73 18.10 -5.01
CA LEU A 265 -22.75 17.65 -4.06
C LEU A 265 -22.29 17.60 -2.60
N THR A 266 -21.10 18.12 -2.28
CA THR A 266 -20.71 18.39 -0.88
C THR A 266 -21.20 19.79 -0.52
N PRO A 267 -22.14 19.97 0.43
CA PRO A 267 -22.57 21.30 0.84
C PRO A 267 -21.42 22.01 1.56
N ALA A 268 -21.30 23.31 1.27
CA ALA A 268 -20.43 24.26 1.95
C ALA A 268 -20.76 24.38 3.44
#